data_AF-A0A098AVQ2-F1
#
_entry.id   AF-A0A098AVQ2-F1
#
_cell.length_a   1.000
_cell.length_b   1.000
_cell.length_c   1.000
_cell.angle_alpha   90.00
_cell.angle_beta   90.00
_cell.angle_gamma   90.00
#
_symmetry.space_group_name_H-M   'P 1'
#
loop_
_entity.id
_entity.type
_entity.pdbx_description
1 polymer ?
#
loop_
_entity_poly.entity_id
_entity_poly.type
_entity_poly.pdbx_seq_one_letter_code
_entity_poly.pdbx_strand_id
1 'polypeptide(L)' 'IESFHALIKREWLNRYVIKNARHAHGLIFEYIEAFYNTIRIHEHCGMKSPYDFEKASAS' A
#
# COMPACT_ATOMS: atom_id res chain seq x y z
N ILE A 1 -0.82 -3.38 -15.24
CA ILE A 1 -1.07 -2.90 -13.87
C ILE A 1 -1.63 -4.06 -13.06
N GLU A 2 -0.95 -4.48 -12.00
CA GLU A 2 -1.52 -5.41 -11.03
C GLU A 2 -2.55 -4.70 -10.16
N SER A 3 -3.61 -5.41 -9.74
CA SER A 3 -4.62 -4.83 -8.87
C SER A 3 -4.08 -4.64 -7.45
N PHE A 4 -4.58 -3.62 -6.74
CA PHE A 4 -4.26 -3.39 -5.33
C PHE A 4 -4.40 -4.66 -4.47
N HIS A 5 -5.47 -5.44 -4.71
CA HIS A 5 -5.73 -6.69 -4.00
C HIS A 5 -4.68 -7.77 -4.24
N ALA A 6 -4.12 -7.88 -5.45
CA ALA A 6 -3.04 -8.82 -5.74
C ALA A 6 -1.74 -8.39 -5.05
N LEU A 7 -1.46 -7.09 -5.06
CA LEU A 7 -0.27 -6.49 -4.45
C LEU A 7 -0.23 -6.72 -2.93
N ILE A 8 -1.27 -6.30 -2.21
CA ILE A 8 -1.30 -6.39 -0.75
C ILE A 8 -1.22 -7.83 -0.25
N LYS A 9 -1.78 -8.79 -1.00
CA LYS A 9 -1.66 -10.23 -0.69
C LYS A 9 -0.22 -10.70 -0.83
N ARG A 10 0.39 -10.47 -2.00
CA ARG A 10 1.75 -10.94 -2.32
C ARG A 10 2.79 -10.28 -1.43
N GLU A 11 2.67 -8.99 -1.23
CA GLU A 11 3.70 -8.18 -0.59
C GLU A 11 3.51 -8.06 0.90
N TRP A 12 2.33 -8.32 1.47
CA TRP A 12 2.08 -8.08 2.89
C TRP A 12 1.37 -9.25 3.58
N LEU A 13 0.10 -9.50 3.24
CA LEU A 13 -0.78 -10.36 4.03
C LEU A 13 -0.30 -11.82 4.09
N ASN A 14 0.28 -12.34 3.00
CA ASN A 14 0.78 -13.72 2.96
C ASN A 14 1.98 -13.97 3.90
N ARG A 15 2.55 -12.92 4.51
CA ARG A 15 3.66 -13.02 5.48
C ARG A 15 3.18 -13.25 6.92
N TYR A 16 1.87 -13.18 7.16
CA TYR A 16 1.28 -13.25 8.49
C TYR A 16 0.23 -14.36 8.61
N VAL A 17 0.19 -15.02 9.77
CA VAL A 17 -0.97 -15.84 10.15
C VAL A 17 -2.05 -14.92 10.71
N ILE A 18 -3.09 -14.67 9.91
CA ILE A 18 -4.20 -13.80 10.29
C ILE A 18 -5.11 -14.54 11.29
N LYS A 19 -5.31 -13.94 12.46
CA LYS A 19 -6.00 -14.58 13.60
C LYS A 19 -7.50 -14.27 13.62
N ASN A 20 -7.87 -13.07 13.18
CA ASN A 20 -9.25 -12.59 13.14
C ASN A 20 -9.31 -11.33 12.25
N ALA A 21 -10.53 -10.86 11.99
CA ALA A 21 -10.75 -9.67 11.17
C ALA A 21 -10.03 -8.43 11.72
N ARG A 22 -10.03 -8.19 13.03
CA ARG A 22 -9.34 -7.04 13.63
C ARG A 22 -7.84 -7.05 13.35
N HIS A 23 -7.19 -8.20 13.44
CA HIS A 23 -5.78 -8.34 13.08
C HIS A 23 -5.57 -8.04 11.58
N ALA A 24 -6.43 -8.56 10.70
CA ALA A 24 -6.37 -8.25 9.27
C ALA A 24 -6.50 -6.75 8.98
N HIS A 25 -7.45 -6.07 9.63
CA HIS A 25 -7.63 -4.62 9.50
C HIS A 25 -6.37 -3.85 9.93
N GLY A 26 -5.72 -4.26 11.03
CA GLY A 26 -4.45 -3.67 11.45
C GLY A 26 -3.35 -3.83 10.41
N LEU A 27 -3.17 -5.04 9.88
CA LEU A 27 -2.16 -5.31 8.84
C LEU A 27 -2.43 -4.54 7.54
N ILE A 28 -3.71 -4.38 7.16
CA ILE A 28 -4.10 -3.60 5.98
C ILE A 28 -3.81 -2.12 6.19
N PHE A 29 -4.17 -1.57 7.35
CA PHE A 29 -3.90 -0.18 7.69
C PHE A 29 -2.40 0.11 7.67
N GLU A 30 -1.60 -0.75 8.30
CA GLU A 30 -0.14 -0.62 8.33
C GLU A 30 0.45 -0.68 6.92
N TYR A 31 0.02 -1.62 6.07
CA TYR A 31 0.46 -1.67 4.68
C TYR A 31 0.15 -0.37 3.92
N ILE A 32 -1.04 0.18 4.10
CA ILE A 32 -1.47 1.39 3.38
C ILE A 32 -0.66 2.60 3.83
N GLU A 33 -0.61 2.86 5.14
CA GLU A 33 -0.04 4.10 5.68
C GLU A 33 1.49 4.06 5.75
N ALA A 34 2.08 2.92 6.09
CA ALA A 34 3.53 2.83 6.33
C ALA A 34 4.33 2.42 5.08
N PHE A 35 3.67 1.86 4.05
CA PHE A 35 4.37 1.37 2.87
C PHE A 35 3.74 1.84 1.55
N TYR A 36 2.46 1.58 1.33
CA TYR A 36 1.82 1.83 0.03
C TYR A 36 1.76 3.33 -0.28
N ASN A 37 1.28 4.15 0.64
CA ASN A 37 1.14 5.59 0.39
C ASN A 37 2.50 6.31 0.39
N THR A 38 3.44 5.85 1.22
CA THR A 38 4.69 6.58 1.55
C THR A 38 5.92 6.09 0.80
N ILE A 39 5.99 4.81 0.42
CA ILE A 39 7.21 4.19 -0.13
C ILE A 39 6.97 3.60 -1.53
N ARG A 40 5.76 3.06 -1.80
CA ARG A 40 5.50 2.33 -3.04
C ARG A 40 5.60 3.24 -4.26
N ILE A 41 6.60 2.99 -5.10
CA ILE A 41 6.71 3.65 -6.39
C ILE A 41 5.84 2.93 -7.41
N HIS A 42 5.09 3.69 -8.21
CA HIS A 42 4.42 3.15 -9.40
C HIS A 42 4.49 4.10 -10.58
N GLU A 43 4.49 3.51 -11.79
CA GLU A 43 4.62 4.23 -13.06
C GLU A 43 3.51 5.28 -13.25
N HIS A 44 2.30 5.01 -12.77
CA HIS A 44 1.17 5.94 -12.90
C HIS A 44 1.27 7.18 -11.97
N CYS A 45 2.09 7.16 -10.92
CA CYS A 45 2.50 8.37 -10.18
C CYS A 45 3.76 9.02 -10.76
N GLY A 46 4.19 8.65 -11.98
CA GLY A 46 5.39 9.20 -12.59
C GLY A 46 6.66 8.80 -11.81
N MET A 47 6.75 7.54 -11.40
CA MET A 47 7.86 6.99 -10.60
C MET A 47 8.01 7.62 -9.20
N LYS A 48 6.89 8.05 -8.62
CA LYS A 48 6.80 8.57 -7.25
C LYS A 48 5.91 7.69 -6.38
N SER A 49 5.99 7.91 -5.06
CA SER A 49 4.99 7.41 -4.13
C SER A 49 3.65 8.15 -4.33
N PRO A 50 2.49 7.53 -3.98
CA PRO A 50 1.21 8.23 -3.98
C PRO A 50 1.25 9.55 -3.22
N TYR A 51 1.87 9.55 -2.04
CA TYR A 51 2.02 10.75 -1.21
C TYR A 51 2.80 11.86 -1.94
N ASP A 52 3.94 11.53 -2.55
CA ASP A 52 4.76 12.52 -3.26
C ASP A 52 4.10 13.02 -4.54
N PHE A 53 3.33 12.17 -5.20
CA PHE A 53 2.55 12.55 -6.37
C PHE A 53 1.46 13.56 -6.01
N GLU A 54 0.63 13.26 -5.00
CA GLU A 54 -0.42 14.18 -4.54
C GLU A 54 0.17 15.52 -4.07
N LYS A 55 1.29 15.48 -3.33
CA LYS A 55 2.00 16.69 -2.89
C LYS A 55 2.48 17.55 -4.05
N ALA A 56 2.94 16.93 -5.15
CA ALA A 56 3.38 17.65 -6.34
C ALA A 56 2.23 18.26 -7.17
N SER A 57 1.02 17.71 -7.04
CA SER A 57 -0.18 18.21 -7.73
C SER A 57 -0.96 19.27 -6.95
N ALA A 58 -0.66 19.48 -5.66
CA ALA A 58 -1.32 20.46 -4.81
C ALA A 58 -0.80 21.91 -4.99
N SER A 59 -0.23 22.24 -6.16
CA SER A 59 0.37 23.55 -6.48
C SER A 59 -0.51 24.41 -7.38
#